data_AF-A0A0L6JNK2-F1
#
_entry.id   AF-A0A0L6JNK2-F1
#
_cell.length_a   1.000
_cell.length_b   1.000
_cell.length_c   1.000
_cell.angle_alpha   90.00
_cell.angle_beta   90.00
_cell.angle_gamma   90.00
#
_symmetry.space_group_name_H-M   'P 1'
#
loop_
_entity.id
_entity.type
_entity.pdbx_description
1 polymer ?
#
loop_
_entity_poly.entity_id
_entity_poly.type
_entity_poly.pdbx_seq_one_letter_code
_entity_poly.pdbx_strand_id
1 'polypeptide(L)'
;MAVREPINSIAEAEKISIEEFRSLFMQNLKGSFFRNDAIRRNYYLEGTICSDVERHKYGTSFKIQSDEGSVMNVFIPKKAGDRSGVEPGNKINLYGMFNIYDNNIENQFNFIEFKASRVIESDVSESKKESILSLLNEKGFLDKPKKSLVFDNIDFFKLMVISSKNSTASTEIANYLKSAGIFEVSMHYIDTYKSDDIVELLQSMDKNHYYDAIMITGIESLERKLFDELNVLEAISEMKSPIITAMGYSLADEVADMVEDGPLTAARMLLYAYKESKYQSNDSEIIPNEHNSNLFITLTQEKEDLERKLSSMFIDNSNLISKVKSQQRLMIILFFVCIIAVIISFIK
;
A
#
# COMPACT_ATOMS: atom_id res chain seq x y z
N MET A 1 -22.62 1.58 26.98
CA MET A 1 -22.82 1.49 25.52
C MET A 1 -21.70 0.65 24.97
N ALA A 2 -21.99 -0.57 24.53
CA ALA A 2 -20.98 -1.45 23.96
C ALA A 2 -20.54 -0.89 22.60
N VAL A 3 -19.27 -0.54 22.49
CA VAL A 3 -18.61 -0.24 21.23
C VAL A 3 -18.57 -1.55 20.46
N ARG A 4 -19.37 -1.65 19.39
CA ARG A 4 -19.19 -2.73 18.42
C ARG A 4 -17.86 -2.48 17.73
N GLU A 5 -16.91 -3.38 17.94
CA GLU A 5 -15.70 -3.46 17.13
C GLU A 5 -16.09 -3.49 15.64
N PRO A 6 -15.34 -2.81 14.75
CA PRO A 6 -15.54 -2.96 13.32
C PRO A 6 -15.30 -4.43 12.98
N ILE A 7 -16.32 -5.09 12.44
CA ILE A 7 -16.24 -6.45 11.94
C ILE A 7 -15.11 -6.48 10.90
N ASN A 8 -14.03 -7.19 11.22
CA ASN A 8 -13.04 -7.65 10.26
C ASN A 8 -13.75 -8.57 9.25
N SER A 9 -14.32 -8.01 8.19
CA SER A 9 -15.02 -8.75 7.12
C SER A 9 -14.21 -8.85 5.84
N ILE A 10 -12.88 -8.98 5.94
CA ILE A 10 -12.02 -9.24 4.77
C ILE A 10 -12.13 -10.72 4.32
N ALA A 11 -12.81 -11.58 5.07
CA ALA A 11 -12.72 -13.03 4.92
C ALA A 11 -13.54 -13.71 3.79
N GLU A 12 -14.37 -13.03 2.99
CA GLU A 12 -15.23 -13.73 2.00
C GLU A 12 -15.47 -12.99 0.68
N ALA A 13 -14.54 -12.17 0.20
CA ALA A 13 -14.69 -11.56 -1.12
C ALA A 13 -13.85 -12.28 -2.17
N GLU A 14 -14.55 -12.84 -3.16
CA GLU A 14 -13.98 -13.63 -4.25
C GLU A 14 -13.59 -12.71 -5.42
N LYS A 15 -12.42 -12.94 -6.03
CA LYS A 15 -12.07 -12.28 -7.30
C LYS A 15 -12.84 -12.96 -8.42
N ILE A 16 -13.50 -12.18 -9.25
CA ILE A 16 -14.29 -12.69 -10.38
C ILE A 16 -14.02 -11.85 -11.63
N SER A 17 -13.85 -12.49 -12.78
CA SER A 17 -13.76 -11.76 -14.06
C SER A 17 -15.15 -11.35 -14.58
N ILE A 18 -15.19 -10.39 -15.50
CA ILE A 18 -16.45 -9.97 -16.14
C ILE A 18 -17.05 -11.14 -16.93
N GLU A 19 -16.21 -11.97 -17.54
CA GLU A 19 -16.56 -13.15 -18.33
C GLU A 19 -17.11 -14.28 -17.45
N GLU A 20 -16.43 -14.58 -16.35
CA GLU A 20 -16.87 -15.58 -15.38
C GLU A 20 -18.25 -15.20 -14.83
N PHE A 21 -18.44 -13.93 -14.47
CA PHE A 21 -19.73 -13.44 -14.03
C PHE A 21 -20.80 -13.58 -15.13
N ARG A 22 -20.50 -13.18 -16.37
CA ARG A 22 -21.44 -13.31 -17.50
C ARG A 22 -21.78 -14.78 -17.77
N SER A 23 -20.81 -15.68 -17.67
CA SER A 23 -21.01 -17.13 -17.83
C SER A 23 -21.92 -17.67 -16.72
N LEU A 24 -21.64 -17.33 -15.46
CA LEU A 24 -22.51 -17.68 -14.33
C LEU A 24 -23.92 -17.10 -14.48
N PHE A 25 -24.05 -15.87 -14.96
CA PHE A 25 -25.34 -15.24 -15.24
C PHE A 25 -26.12 -15.98 -16.32
N MET A 26 -25.48 -16.26 -17.47
CA MET A 26 -26.10 -16.95 -18.61
C MET A 26 -26.50 -18.39 -18.28
N GLN A 27 -25.69 -19.10 -17.49
CA GLN A 27 -26.02 -20.46 -17.04
C GLN A 27 -27.27 -20.49 -16.15
N ASN A 28 -27.52 -19.42 -15.39
CA ASN A 28 -28.59 -19.36 -14.41
C ASN A 28 -29.84 -18.59 -14.86
N LEU A 29 -29.83 -17.97 -16.06
CA LEU A 29 -31.02 -17.37 -16.69
C LEU A 29 -32.16 -18.36 -16.95
N LYS A 30 -31.95 -19.67 -16.75
CA LYS A 30 -32.97 -20.73 -16.86
C LYS A 30 -33.94 -20.83 -15.67
N GLY A 31 -34.17 -19.75 -14.93
CA GLY A 31 -35.38 -19.58 -14.11
C GLY A 31 -35.21 -19.56 -12.59
N SER A 32 -33.99 -19.53 -12.05
CA SER A 32 -33.78 -19.51 -10.58
C SER A 32 -32.80 -18.46 -10.06
N PHE A 33 -32.24 -17.60 -10.93
CA PHE A 33 -31.13 -16.71 -10.53
C PHE A 33 -31.51 -15.66 -9.48
N PHE A 34 -32.77 -15.23 -9.39
CA PHE A 34 -33.21 -14.28 -8.34
C PHE A 34 -33.09 -14.82 -6.90
N ARG A 35 -32.84 -16.12 -6.72
CA ARG A 35 -32.56 -16.77 -5.42
C ARG A 35 -31.10 -17.17 -5.26
N ASN A 36 -30.23 -16.85 -6.20
CA ASN A 36 -28.84 -17.29 -6.15
C ASN A 36 -28.03 -16.38 -5.22
N ASP A 37 -27.53 -16.96 -4.12
CA ASP A 37 -26.68 -16.27 -3.14
C ASP A 37 -25.44 -15.64 -3.78
N ALA A 38 -25.00 -16.12 -4.95
CA ALA A 38 -23.87 -15.56 -5.70
C ALA A 38 -24.01 -14.05 -5.94
N ILE A 39 -25.18 -13.56 -6.39
CA ILE A 39 -25.36 -12.13 -6.73
C ILE A 39 -25.31 -11.24 -5.49
N ARG A 40 -25.60 -11.80 -4.31
CA ARG A 40 -25.59 -11.10 -3.02
C ARG A 40 -24.21 -11.06 -2.37
N ARG A 41 -23.21 -11.73 -2.94
CA ARG A 41 -21.84 -11.71 -2.45
C ARG A 41 -21.13 -10.43 -2.86
N ASN A 42 -20.09 -10.10 -2.10
CA ASN A 42 -19.15 -9.07 -2.49
C ASN A 42 -18.05 -9.69 -3.34
N TYR A 43 -17.65 -8.96 -4.37
CA TYR A 43 -16.65 -9.37 -5.34
C TYR A 43 -15.59 -8.29 -5.50
N TYR A 44 -14.42 -8.75 -5.93
CA TYR A 44 -13.39 -7.92 -6.52
C TYR A 44 -13.53 -7.94 -8.04
N LEU A 45 -13.67 -6.77 -8.64
CA LEU A 45 -13.81 -6.60 -10.07
C LEU A 45 -12.70 -5.69 -10.61
N GLU A 46 -11.97 -6.19 -11.59
CA GLU A 46 -10.86 -5.50 -12.25
C GLU A 46 -11.23 -5.16 -13.69
N GLY A 47 -10.84 -3.99 -14.17
CA GLY A 47 -10.97 -3.61 -15.58
C GLY A 47 -10.51 -2.19 -15.88
N THR A 48 -10.43 -1.84 -17.15
CA THR A 48 -10.02 -0.52 -17.62
C THR A 48 -11.22 0.34 -17.94
N ILE A 49 -11.28 1.57 -17.43
CA ILE A 49 -12.39 2.50 -17.67
C ILE A 49 -12.43 2.86 -19.16
N CYS A 50 -13.46 2.41 -19.87
CA CYS A 50 -13.57 2.51 -21.33
C CYS A 50 -14.65 3.49 -21.81
N SER A 51 -15.25 4.25 -20.89
CA SER A 51 -16.22 5.30 -21.20
C SER A 51 -15.88 6.60 -20.48
N ASP A 52 -16.58 7.67 -20.86
CA ASP A 52 -16.64 8.88 -20.06
C ASP A 52 -17.16 8.58 -18.64
N VAL A 53 -16.69 9.37 -17.67
CA VAL A 53 -17.06 9.23 -16.27
C VAL A 53 -18.16 10.24 -15.93
N GLU A 54 -19.37 9.75 -15.75
CA GLU A 54 -20.54 10.56 -15.44
C GLU A 54 -20.69 10.76 -13.94
N ARG A 55 -20.61 12.00 -13.46
CA ARG A 55 -20.73 12.33 -12.03
C ARG A 55 -22.11 12.93 -11.76
N HIS A 56 -22.86 12.34 -10.84
CA HIS A 56 -24.21 12.76 -10.48
C HIS A 56 -24.33 13.05 -8.98
N LYS A 57 -25.46 13.64 -8.56
CA LYS A 57 -25.77 13.92 -7.14
C LYS A 57 -25.65 12.67 -6.24
N TYR A 58 -25.96 11.49 -6.78
CA TYR A 58 -26.06 10.24 -6.01
C TYR A 58 -24.83 9.34 -6.12
N GLY A 59 -23.93 9.58 -7.07
CA GLY A 59 -22.77 8.72 -7.32
C GLY A 59 -22.08 9.03 -8.64
N THR A 60 -21.30 8.07 -9.11
CA THR A 60 -20.48 8.17 -10.32
C THR A 60 -20.67 6.91 -11.15
N SER A 61 -21.01 7.08 -12.42
CA SER A 61 -21.33 6.02 -13.37
C SER A 61 -20.31 5.98 -14.50
N PHE A 62 -19.85 4.80 -14.90
CA PHE A 62 -18.92 4.60 -16.01
C PHE A 62 -18.95 3.14 -16.46
N LYS A 63 -18.19 2.81 -17.51
CA LYS A 63 -17.99 1.43 -17.97
C LYS A 63 -16.55 1.01 -17.80
N ILE A 64 -16.35 -0.24 -17.42
CA ILE A 64 -15.03 -0.88 -17.43
C ILE A 64 -15.00 -2.00 -18.47
N GLN A 65 -13.82 -2.26 -19.01
CA GLN A 65 -13.53 -3.34 -19.95
C GLN A 65 -12.49 -4.29 -19.35
N SER A 66 -12.74 -5.59 -19.41
CA SER A 66 -11.74 -6.61 -19.08
C SER A 66 -10.65 -6.71 -20.15
N ASP A 67 -9.55 -7.38 -19.85
CA ASP A 67 -8.47 -7.66 -20.81
C ASP A 67 -8.95 -8.48 -22.02
N GLU A 68 -10.00 -9.31 -21.84
CA GLU A 68 -10.63 -10.10 -22.90
C GLU A 68 -11.70 -9.32 -23.70
N GLY A 69 -11.95 -8.06 -23.32
CA GLY A 69 -12.78 -7.13 -24.07
C GLY A 69 -14.24 -7.05 -23.64
N SER A 70 -14.68 -7.79 -22.61
CA SER A 70 -16.05 -7.66 -22.08
C SER A 70 -16.25 -6.36 -21.31
N VAL A 71 -17.42 -5.75 -21.49
CA VAL A 71 -17.76 -4.46 -20.87
C VAL A 71 -18.81 -4.63 -19.77
N MET A 72 -18.61 -3.93 -18.65
CA MET A 72 -19.49 -3.89 -17.49
C MET A 72 -19.83 -2.44 -17.10
N ASN A 73 -21.09 -2.17 -16.76
CA ASN A 73 -21.50 -0.88 -16.20
C ASN A 73 -21.16 -0.86 -14.70
N VAL A 74 -20.62 0.25 -14.22
CA VAL A 74 -20.21 0.44 -12.83
C VAL A 74 -20.88 1.69 -12.26
N PHE A 75 -21.36 1.57 -11.03
CA PHE A 75 -21.83 2.70 -10.24
C PHE A 75 -21.15 2.73 -8.87
N ILE A 76 -20.51 3.86 -8.54
CA ILE A 76 -19.96 4.13 -7.22
C ILE A 76 -20.88 5.12 -6.50
N PRO A 77 -21.60 4.72 -5.43
CA PRO A 77 -22.40 5.63 -4.63
C PRO A 77 -21.53 6.74 -4.02
N LYS A 78 -22.09 7.96 -3.88
CA LYS A 78 -21.34 9.10 -3.29
C LYS A 78 -20.76 8.81 -1.89
N LYS A 79 -21.39 7.92 -1.12
CA LYS A 79 -21.00 7.52 0.24
C LYS A 79 -19.91 6.44 0.30
N ALA A 80 -19.49 5.89 -0.84
CA ALA A 80 -18.53 4.77 -0.95
C ALA A 80 -17.06 5.14 -0.66
N GLY A 81 -16.79 6.34 -0.15
CA GLY A 81 -15.43 6.80 0.16
C GLY A 81 -14.69 7.39 -1.03
N ASP A 82 -13.38 7.14 -1.09
CA ASP A 82 -12.47 7.69 -2.09
C ASP A 82 -12.81 7.22 -3.52
N ARG A 83 -12.80 8.17 -4.45
CA ARG A 83 -13.08 7.99 -5.89
C ARG A 83 -11.93 8.53 -6.73
N SER A 84 -10.76 8.75 -6.12
CA SER A 84 -9.55 9.17 -6.80
C SER A 84 -9.14 8.14 -7.84
N GLY A 85 -8.72 8.61 -9.02
CA GLY A 85 -8.32 7.72 -10.13
C GLY A 85 -9.45 7.12 -10.95
N VAL A 86 -10.73 7.48 -10.71
CA VAL A 86 -11.84 7.15 -11.62
C VAL A 86 -11.85 8.13 -12.80
N GLU A 87 -11.06 7.82 -13.82
CA GLU A 87 -10.95 8.58 -15.07
C GLU A 87 -10.88 7.63 -16.28
N PRO A 88 -11.33 8.06 -17.47
CA PRO A 88 -11.24 7.25 -18.68
C PRO A 88 -9.80 6.80 -18.96
N GLY A 89 -9.62 5.54 -19.34
CA GLY A 89 -8.32 4.92 -19.64
C GLY A 89 -7.62 4.28 -18.44
N ASN A 90 -8.06 4.55 -17.21
CA ASN A 90 -7.42 3.99 -16.02
C ASN A 90 -7.85 2.55 -15.79
N LYS A 91 -6.91 1.68 -15.43
CA LYS A 91 -7.23 0.36 -14.86
C LYS A 91 -7.73 0.57 -13.42
N ILE A 92 -8.73 -0.18 -13.00
CA ILE A 92 -9.35 -0.01 -11.70
C ILE A 92 -9.76 -1.35 -11.09
N ASN A 93 -9.50 -1.49 -9.79
CA ASN A 93 -9.92 -2.56 -8.93
C ASN A 93 -11.04 -2.05 -8.02
N LEU A 94 -12.20 -2.67 -8.12
CA LEU A 94 -13.42 -2.28 -7.45
C LEU A 94 -13.88 -3.37 -6.48
N TYR A 95 -14.27 -2.95 -5.27
CA TYR A 95 -14.96 -3.80 -4.31
C TYR A 95 -16.44 -3.49 -4.37
N GLY A 96 -17.30 -4.50 -4.47
CA GLY A 96 -18.74 -4.25 -4.56
C GLY A 96 -19.56 -5.50 -4.82
N MET A 97 -20.80 -5.30 -5.25
CA MET A 97 -21.74 -6.37 -5.57
C MET A 97 -22.45 -6.07 -6.88
N PHE A 98 -22.91 -7.13 -7.55
CA PHE A 98 -23.71 -6.98 -8.77
C PHE A 98 -25.16 -6.67 -8.40
N ASN A 99 -25.70 -5.61 -8.97
CA ASN A 99 -27.11 -5.30 -8.93
C ASN A 99 -27.74 -5.62 -10.28
N ILE A 100 -28.90 -6.25 -10.20
CA ILE A 100 -29.75 -6.52 -11.36
C ILE A 100 -30.99 -5.69 -11.19
N TYR A 101 -31.24 -4.81 -12.15
CA TYR A 101 -32.47 -4.05 -12.22
C TYR A 101 -33.39 -4.75 -13.22
N ASP A 102 -34.51 -5.26 -12.70
CA ASP A 102 -35.58 -5.80 -13.53
C ASP A 102 -36.38 -4.61 -14.09
N ASN A 103 -36.31 -4.43 -15.41
CA ASN A 103 -37.12 -3.43 -16.07
C ASN A 103 -38.37 -4.15 -16.56
N ASN A 104 -39.50 -3.93 -15.86
CA ASN A 104 -40.82 -4.55 -16.10
C ASN A 104 -41.46 -4.19 -17.47
N ILE A 105 -40.68 -3.73 -18.44
CA ILE A 105 -41.15 -3.40 -19.78
C ILE A 105 -40.81 -4.60 -20.68
N GLU A 106 -41.86 -5.26 -21.13
CA GLU A 106 -41.89 -6.39 -22.05
C GLU A 106 -40.63 -6.49 -22.94
N ASN A 107 -39.80 -7.50 -22.66
CA ASN A 107 -38.68 -7.95 -23.49
C ASN A 107 -37.44 -7.04 -23.62
N GLN A 108 -37.11 -6.22 -22.62
CA GLN A 108 -35.80 -5.54 -22.61
C GLN A 108 -34.97 -5.85 -21.35
N PHE A 109 -33.73 -6.26 -21.62
CA PHE A 109 -32.73 -6.88 -20.75
C PHE A 109 -32.71 -6.40 -19.29
N ASN A 110 -32.56 -7.39 -18.39
CA ASN A 110 -32.00 -7.19 -17.05
C ASN A 110 -30.74 -6.30 -17.15
N PHE A 111 -30.82 -5.07 -16.62
CA PHE A 111 -29.66 -4.18 -16.57
C PHE A 111 -28.78 -4.63 -15.42
N ILE A 112 -27.55 -5.06 -15.73
CA ILE A 112 -26.57 -5.48 -14.74
C ILE A 112 -25.58 -4.34 -14.54
N GLU A 113 -25.42 -3.95 -13.28
CA GLU A 113 -24.50 -2.91 -12.84
C GLU A 113 -23.67 -3.46 -11.68
N PHE A 114 -22.37 -3.21 -11.71
CA PHE A 114 -21.54 -3.43 -10.53
C PHE A 114 -21.63 -2.21 -9.61
N LYS A 115 -22.25 -2.38 -8.45
CA LYS A 115 -22.32 -1.33 -7.43
C LYS A 115 -21.09 -1.42 -6.55
N ALA A 116 -20.08 -0.62 -6.88
CA ALA A 116 -18.84 -0.54 -6.15
C ALA A 116 -19.03 0.22 -4.84
N SER A 117 -18.73 -0.42 -3.71
CA SER A 117 -18.75 0.17 -2.37
C SER A 117 -17.41 0.77 -1.96
N ARG A 118 -16.33 0.49 -2.71
CA ARG A 118 -15.01 1.10 -2.57
C ARG A 118 -14.16 0.90 -3.84
N VAL A 119 -13.32 1.87 -4.17
CA VAL A 119 -12.18 1.70 -5.09
C VAL A 119 -10.98 1.19 -4.29
N ILE A 120 -10.40 0.07 -4.70
CA ILE A 120 -9.28 -0.56 -3.98
C ILE A 120 -7.96 -0.03 -4.52
N GLU A 121 -7.86 0.10 -5.84
CA GLU A 121 -6.65 0.51 -6.53
C GLU A 121 -7.02 0.99 -7.94
N SER A 122 -6.55 2.15 -8.37
CA SER A 122 -6.66 2.57 -9.76
C SER A 122 -5.26 2.46 -10.37
N ASP A 123 -5.00 1.38 -11.10
CA ASP A 123 -3.79 1.22 -11.90
C ASP A 123 -3.83 2.14 -13.11
N VAL A 124 -3.54 3.40 -12.83
CA VAL A 124 -2.96 4.37 -13.77
C VAL A 124 -1.44 4.16 -13.85
N SER A 125 -0.88 3.22 -13.07
CA SER A 125 0.44 3.42 -12.47
C SER A 125 1.58 2.78 -13.24
N GLU A 126 1.55 1.51 -13.67
CA GLU A 126 2.77 0.87 -14.22
C GLU A 126 3.27 1.51 -15.52
N SER A 127 2.42 1.71 -16.53
CA SER A 127 2.86 2.28 -17.81
C SER A 127 3.26 3.76 -17.71
N LYS A 128 2.56 4.55 -16.89
CA LYS A 128 2.94 5.94 -16.61
C LYS A 128 4.23 5.99 -15.79
N LYS A 129 4.38 5.12 -14.79
CA LYS A 129 5.57 5.01 -13.94
C LYS A 129 6.80 4.62 -14.74
N GLU A 130 6.70 3.59 -15.58
CA GLU A 130 7.76 3.17 -16.50
C GLU A 130 8.14 4.29 -17.48
N SER A 131 7.16 4.99 -18.03
CA SER A 131 7.40 6.13 -18.93
C SER A 131 8.16 7.26 -18.23
N ILE A 132 7.77 7.60 -17.00
CA ILE A 132 8.44 8.64 -16.20
C ILE A 132 9.86 8.20 -15.82
N LEU A 133 10.04 6.95 -15.38
CA LEU A 133 11.36 6.41 -15.07
C LEU A 133 12.29 6.41 -16.28
N SER A 134 11.79 6.05 -17.46
CA SER A 134 12.55 6.13 -18.71
C SER A 134 13.00 7.56 -19.00
N LEU A 135 12.11 8.55 -18.87
CA LEU A 135 12.45 9.96 -19.08
C LEU A 135 13.47 10.47 -18.06
N LEU A 136 13.34 10.08 -16.79
CA LEU A 136 14.31 10.42 -15.74
C LEU A 136 15.68 9.80 -16.01
N ASN A 137 15.71 8.56 -16.50
CA ASN A 137 16.93 7.87 -16.88
C ASN A 137 17.60 8.54 -18.08
N GLU A 138 16.84 8.88 -19.12
CA GLU A 138 17.33 9.62 -20.29
C GLU A 138 17.93 10.98 -19.94
N LYS A 139 17.34 11.66 -18.95
CA LYS A 139 17.86 12.92 -18.40
C LYS A 139 19.01 12.74 -17.40
N GLY A 140 19.37 11.49 -17.08
CA GLY A 140 20.46 11.16 -16.16
C GLY A 140 20.16 11.47 -14.70
N PHE A 141 18.89 11.56 -14.31
CA PHE A 141 18.48 11.89 -12.94
C PHE A 141 18.54 10.70 -11.97
N LEU A 142 18.46 9.47 -12.48
CA LEU A 142 18.53 8.25 -11.65
C LEU A 142 19.97 7.89 -11.25
N ASP A 143 20.94 8.14 -12.14
CA ASP A 143 22.36 7.79 -11.95
C ASP A 143 23.17 8.89 -11.23
N LYS A 144 22.52 9.97 -10.77
CA LYS A 144 23.23 11.03 -10.05
C LYS A 144 23.83 10.53 -8.73
N PRO A 145 25.05 10.95 -8.38
CA PRO A 145 25.60 10.68 -7.05
C PRO A 145 24.69 11.24 -5.96
N LYS A 146 24.24 10.37 -5.06
CA LYS A 146 23.38 10.72 -3.93
C LYS A 146 24.17 11.54 -2.91
N LYS A 147 23.58 12.63 -2.42
CA LYS A 147 24.22 13.54 -1.46
C LYS A 147 24.28 12.91 -0.07
N SER A 148 25.40 13.09 0.62
CA SER A 148 25.56 12.68 2.01
C SER A 148 25.11 13.77 2.97
N LEU A 149 24.65 13.38 4.15
CA LEU A 149 24.45 14.30 5.27
C LEU A 149 25.80 14.73 5.84
N VAL A 150 25.91 16.01 6.19
CA VAL A 150 27.12 16.60 6.79
C VAL A 150 26.75 17.17 8.15
N PHE A 151 27.49 16.77 9.18
CA PHE A 151 27.25 17.17 10.58
C PHE A 151 28.45 17.92 11.20
N ASP A 152 29.41 18.29 10.38
CA ASP A 152 30.65 18.91 10.82
C ASP A 152 30.44 20.39 11.14
N ASN A 153 30.93 20.82 12.30
CA ASN A 153 30.94 22.23 12.74
C ASN A 153 29.58 22.95 12.73
N ILE A 154 28.49 22.22 12.94
CA ILE A 154 27.15 22.80 13.09
C ILE A 154 26.78 22.99 14.57
N ASP A 155 26.19 24.15 14.89
CA ASP A 155 25.56 24.39 16.19
C ASP A 155 24.22 23.63 16.28
N PHE A 156 23.46 23.66 15.19
CA PHE A 156 22.19 22.94 15.02
C PHE A 156 22.06 22.42 13.59
N PHE A 157 21.55 21.21 13.44
CA PHE A 157 21.14 20.63 12.17
C PHE A 157 19.72 21.12 11.83
N LYS A 158 19.60 21.93 10.78
CA LYS A 158 18.35 22.53 10.33
C LYS A 158 17.64 21.61 9.35
N LEU A 159 16.54 21.01 9.81
CA LEU A 159 15.72 20.11 9.03
C LEU A 159 14.41 20.79 8.64
N MET A 160 14.10 20.83 7.34
CA MET A 160 12.75 21.12 6.87
C MET A 160 11.96 19.83 6.69
N VAL A 161 10.79 19.71 7.31
CA VAL A 161 9.88 18.58 7.12
C VAL A 161 8.66 19.05 6.32
N ILE A 162 8.48 18.47 5.14
CA ILE A 162 7.32 18.66 4.28
C ILE A 162 6.35 17.51 4.54
N SER A 163 5.12 17.82 4.95
CA SER A 163 4.09 16.81 5.25
C SER A 163 2.68 17.28 4.92
N SER A 164 1.70 16.36 4.85
CA SER A 164 0.28 16.76 4.75
C SER A 164 -0.18 17.48 6.01
N LYS A 165 -1.12 18.41 5.87
CA LYS A 165 -1.66 19.19 7.00
C LYS A 165 -2.24 18.35 8.15
N ASN A 166 -2.84 17.19 7.85
CA ASN A 166 -3.45 16.32 8.87
C ASN A 166 -2.49 15.24 9.41
N SER A 167 -1.23 15.24 8.98
CA SER A 167 -0.28 14.19 9.32
C SER A 167 0.29 14.38 10.73
N THR A 168 0.26 13.35 11.56
CA THR A 168 0.94 13.34 12.88
C THR A 168 2.45 13.18 12.75
N ALA A 169 2.92 12.73 11.59
CA ALA A 169 4.32 12.42 11.29
C ALA A 169 5.27 13.57 11.63
N SER A 170 4.92 14.80 11.22
CA SER A 170 5.75 15.99 11.45
C SER A 170 5.92 16.29 12.94
N THR A 171 4.85 16.15 13.73
CA THR A 171 4.89 16.33 15.18
C THR A 171 5.71 15.26 15.87
N GLU A 172 5.57 14.00 15.45
CA GLU A 172 6.35 12.87 15.97
C GLU A 172 7.85 13.04 15.70
N ILE A 173 8.21 13.42 14.47
CA ILE A 173 9.60 13.71 14.08
C ILE A 173 10.18 14.84 14.93
N ALA A 174 9.47 15.95 15.06
CA ALA A 174 9.97 17.07 15.85
C ALA A 174 10.12 16.72 17.33
N ASN A 175 9.17 16.00 17.92
CA ASN A 175 9.28 15.57 19.31
C ASN A 175 10.49 14.64 19.52
N TYR A 176 10.69 13.70 18.60
CA TYR A 176 11.81 12.77 18.64
C TYR A 176 13.16 13.49 18.49
N LEU A 177 13.31 14.32 17.47
CA LEU A 177 14.59 14.99 17.16
C LEU A 177 14.92 16.14 18.11
N LYS A 178 13.92 16.93 18.53
CA LYS A 178 14.15 18.04 19.49
C LYS A 178 14.65 17.54 20.84
N SER A 179 14.28 16.31 21.24
CA SER A 179 14.78 15.70 22.47
C SER A 179 16.31 15.51 22.48
N ALA A 180 16.94 15.46 21.30
CA ALA A 180 18.39 15.36 21.17
C ALA A 180 19.11 16.72 21.30
N GLY A 181 18.39 17.84 21.26
CA GLY A 181 18.94 19.19 21.47
C GLY A 181 19.80 19.76 20.33
N ILE A 182 20.02 19.00 19.25
CA ILE A 182 20.91 19.39 18.13
C ILE A 182 20.17 19.61 16.81
N PHE A 183 18.86 19.33 16.76
CA PHE A 183 18.04 19.49 15.56
C PHE A 183 17.12 20.71 15.69
N GLU A 184 17.18 21.61 14.71
CA GLU A 184 16.19 22.66 14.50
C GLU A 184 15.20 22.19 13.41
N VAL A 185 14.03 21.69 13.85
CA VAL A 185 13.03 21.15 12.94
C VAL A 185 11.99 22.22 12.59
N SER A 186 11.98 22.63 11.32
CA SER A 186 10.93 23.43 10.69
C SER A 186 9.93 22.53 9.97
N MET A 187 8.66 22.95 9.92
CA MET A 187 7.60 22.18 9.26
C MET A 187 6.94 23.02 8.19
N HIS A 188 6.66 22.40 7.05
CA HIS A 188 5.80 22.93 6.01
C HIS A 188 4.67 21.93 5.72
N TYR A 189 3.45 22.46 5.68
CA TYR A 189 2.27 21.66 5.39
C TYR A 189 1.82 21.89 3.96
N ILE A 190 1.68 20.82 3.21
CA ILE A 190 1.12 20.89 1.86
C ILE A 190 -0.37 21.13 1.99
N ASP A 191 -0.86 22.15 1.27
CA ASP A 191 -2.28 22.44 1.09
C ASP A 191 -2.63 22.76 -0.38
N THR A 192 -1.73 22.39 -1.31
CA THR A 192 -1.90 22.58 -2.76
C THR A 192 -2.43 21.33 -3.47
N TYR A 193 -3.06 21.56 -4.61
CA TYR A 193 -3.53 20.55 -5.56
C TYR A 193 -2.74 20.58 -6.89
N LYS A 194 -1.64 21.32 -6.96
CA LYS A 194 -0.84 21.50 -8.18
C LYS A 194 0.63 21.15 -7.94
N SER A 195 1.23 20.43 -8.89
CA SER A 195 2.65 20.05 -8.83
C SER A 195 3.58 21.26 -8.96
N ASP A 196 3.21 22.29 -9.75
CA ASP A 196 4.02 23.51 -9.92
C ASP A 196 4.24 24.25 -8.58
N ASP A 197 3.23 24.28 -7.70
CA ASP A 197 3.36 24.91 -6.39
C ASP A 197 4.37 24.15 -5.50
N ILE A 198 4.49 22.83 -5.66
CA ILE A 198 5.50 22.00 -4.98
C ILE A 198 6.89 22.30 -5.54
N VAL A 199 7.02 22.48 -6.85
CA VAL A 199 8.28 22.88 -7.49
C VAL A 199 8.74 24.24 -6.95
N GLU A 200 7.86 25.24 -6.91
CA GLU A 200 8.17 26.56 -6.35
C GLU A 200 8.58 26.47 -4.87
N LEU A 201 7.88 25.63 -4.10
CA LEU A 201 8.21 25.38 -2.70
C LEU A 201 9.64 24.83 -2.55
N LEU A 202 9.96 23.73 -3.25
CA LEU A 202 11.27 23.08 -3.19
C LEU A 202 12.39 24.03 -3.61
N GLN A 203 12.19 24.76 -4.72
CA GLN A 203 13.14 25.75 -5.20
C GLN A 203 13.34 26.91 -4.22
N SER A 204 12.26 27.37 -3.57
CA SER A 204 12.35 28.44 -2.57
C SER A 204 13.14 28.03 -1.34
N MET A 205 13.02 26.76 -0.93
CA MET A 205 13.77 26.18 0.20
C MET A 205 15.25 25.98 -0.15
N ASP A 206 15.55 25.60 -1.40
CA ASP A 206 16.92 25.38 -1.85
C ASP A 206 17.70 26.69 -2.06
N LYS A 207 17.02 27.76 -2.51
CA LYS A 207 17.65 29.01 -2.98
C LYS A 207 18.66 29.63 -2.00
N ASN A 208 18.43 29.48 -0.70
CA ASN A 208 19.25 30.09 0.35
C ASN A 208 20.14 29.09 1.10
N HIS A 209 20.08 27.80 0.78
CA HIS A 209 20.75 26.73 1.55
C HIS A 209 20.57 26.88 3.05
N TYR A 210 19.38 27.31 3.47
CA TYR A 210 19.08 27.55 4.89
C TYR A 210 18.93 26.24 5.65
N TYR A 211 18.48 25.18 4.98
CA TYR A 211 18.28 23.85 5.54
C TYR A 211 19.41 22.91 5.14
N ASP A 212 19.93 22.18 6.12
CA ASP A 212 20.97 21.16 5.94
C ASP A 212 20.40 19.89 5.28
N ALA A 213 19.10 19.64 5.44
CA ALA A 213 18.35 18.64 4.68
C ALA A 213 16.86 18.98 4.61
N ILE A 214 16.18 18.41 3.62
CA ILE A 214 14.72 18.45 3.49
C ILE A 214 14.20 17.02 3.55
N MET A 215 13.19 16.81 4.38
CA MET A 215 12.50 15.54 4.53
C MET A 215 11.07 15.63 4.01
N ILE A 216 10.70 14.76 3.09
CA ILE A 216 9.34 14.66 2.54
C ILE A 216 8.68 13.39 3.11
N THR A 217 7.63 13.54 3.92
CA THR A 217 7.06 12.41 4.65
C THR A 217 5.60 12.62 5.06
N GLY A 218 4.90 11.53 5.39
CA GLY A 218 3.54 11.60 5.92
C GLY A 218 2.56 12.25 4.93
N ILE A 219 2.79 12.03 3.63
CA ILE A 219 1.98 12.55 2.52
C ILE A 219 0.76 11.64 2.29
N GLU A 220 -0.43 12.22 2.33
CA GLU A 220 -1.71 11.56 2.05
C GLU A 220 -1.76 11.08 0.59
N SER A 221 -2.57 10.05 0.31
CA SER A 221 -2.57 9.38 -1.00
C SER A 221 -2.88 10.31 -2.18
N LEU A 222 -3.73 11.33 -1.99
CA LEU A 222 -4.08 12.31 -3.01
C LEU A 222 -2.90 13.24 -3.34
N GLU A 223 -2.24 13.75 -2.31
CA GLU A 223 -1.11 14.67 -2.43
C GLU A 223 0.15 13.94 -2.91
N ARG A 224 0.29 12.66 -2.58
CA ARG A 224 1.43 11.81 -2.99
C ARG A 224 1.59 11.77 -4.50
N LYS A 225 0.48 11.71 -5.23
CA LYS A 225 0.49 11.70 -6.71
C LYS A 225 1.15 12.95 -7.29
N LEU A 226 1.12 14.08 -6.58
CA LEU A 226 1.78 15.31 -7.03
C LEU A 226 3.31 15.19 -6.98
N PHE A 227 3.85 14.38 -6.07
CA PHE A 227 5.28 14.08 -5.99
C PHE A 227 5.76 13.08 -7.04
N ASP A 228 4.84 12.37 -7.67
CA ASP A 228 5.14 11.43 -8.76
C ASP A 228 5.11 12.12 -10.14
N GLU A 229 4.81 13.43 -10.20
CA GLU A 229 4.84 14.19 -11.44
C GLU A 229 6.27 14.56 -11.85
N LEU A 230 6.54 14.47 -13.16
CA LEU A 230 7.89 14.59 -13.71
C LEU A 230 8.59 15.91 -13.29
N ASN A 231 7.88 17.04 -13.32
CA ASN A 231 8.44 18.34 -12.92
C ASN A 231 8.90 18.37 -11.46
N VAL A 232 8.19 17.69 -10.55
CA VAL A 232 8.56 17.61 -9.13
C VAL A 232 9.75 16.67 -8.95
N LEU A 233 9.77 15.53 -9.64
CA LEU A 233 10.90 14.59 -9.61
C LEU A 233 12.20 15.23 -10.12
N GLU A 234 12.11 16.03 -11.17
CA GLU A 234 13.22 16.84 -11.69
C GLU A 234 13.68 17.85 -10.64
N ALA A 235 12.75 18.59 -10.03
CA ALA A 235 13.09 19.55 -8.98
C ALA A 235 13.79 18.90 -7.79
N ILE A 236 13.32 17.72 -7.33
CA ILE A 236 13.94 16.94 -6.26
C ILE A 236 15.39 16.55 -6.63
N SER A 237 15.59 16.03 -7.85
CA SER A 237 16.91 15.59 -8.32
C SER A 237 17.91 16.74 -8.52
N GLU A 238 17.42 17.97 -8.74
CA GLU A 238 18.24 19.15 -8.95
C GLU A 238 18.53 19.96 -7.68
N MET A 239 17.82 19.68 -6.59
CA MET A 239 18.06 20.32 -5.30
C MET A 239 19.53 20.19 -4.89
N LYS A 240 20.10 21.24 -4.27
CA LYS A 240 21.44 21.18 -3.70
C LYS A 240 21.43 20.66 -2.27
N SER A 241 20.40 21.00 -1.48
CA SER A 241 20.19 20.37 -0.17
C SER A 241 19.90 18.86 -0.34
N PRO A 242 20.42 17.99 0.54
CA PRO A 242 20.05 16.57 0.60
C PRO A 242 18.55 16.38 0.83
N ILE A 243 17.94 15.46 0.07
CA ILE A 243 16.53 15.09 0.18
C ILE A 243 16.36 13.70 0.77
N ILE A 244 15.59 13.62 1.86
CA ILE A 244 15.18 12.37 2.51
C ILE A 244 13.71 12.15 2.22
N THR A 245 13.35 11.06 1.54
CA THR A 245 11.95 10.67 1.40
C THR A 245 11.59 9.58 2.39
N ALA A 246 10.40 9.71 2.96
CA ALA A 246 9.79 8.70 3.80
C ALA A 246 8.30 8.61 3.52
N MET A 247 7.97 8.44 2.24
CA MET A 247 6.61 8.32 1.73
C MET A 247 6.26 6.86 1.47
N GLY A 248 7.21 6.08 0.96
CA GLY A 248 7.02 4.70 0.53
C GLY A 248 6.21 4.63 -0.76
N TYR A 249 6.57 3.74 -1.69
CA TYR A 249 5.82 3.53 -2.93
C TYR A 249 5.62 4.81 -3.78
N SER A 250 6.49 5.81 -3.69
CA SER A 250 6.46 7.02 -4.53
C SER A 250 7.62 7.01 -5.51
N LEU A 251 7.44 7.57 -6.70
CA LEU A 251 8.52 7.81 -7.66
C LEU A 251 9.57 8.78 -7.12
N ALA A 252 9.20 9.65 -6.19
CA ALA A 252 10.15 10.53 -5.54
C ALA A 252 11.24 9.77 -4.78
N ASP A 253 10.95 8.54 -4.31
CA ASP A 253 11.93 7.69 -3.64
C ASP A 253 13.11 7.31 -4.58
N GLU A 254 12.87 7.23 -5.89
CA GLU A 254 13.89 6.86 -6.88
C GLU A 254 14.91 7.99 -7.10
N VAL A 255 14.46 9.25 -7.00
CA VAL A 255 15.28 10.45 -7.24
C VAL A 255 15.84 11.07 -5.96
N ALA A 256 15.31 10.73 -4.79
CA ALA A 256 15.76 11.22 -3.49
C ALA A 256 17.20 10.79 -3.16
N ASP A 257 17.88 11.54 -2.29
CA ASP A 257 19.23 11.21 -1.84
C ASP A 257 19.22 10.04 -0.84
N MET A 258 18.18 9.96 -0.01
CA MET A 258 17.97 8.94 1.01
C MET A 258 16.49 8.56 1.08
N VAL A 259 16.21 7.27 1.32
CA VAL A 259 14.85 6.72 1.34
C VAL A 259 14.67 5.89 2.59
N GLU A 260 13.55 6.09 3.28
CA GLU A 260 13.20 5.37 4.50
C GLU A 260 11.73 4.94 4.48
N ASP A 261 11.44 3.82 5.14
CA ASP A 261 10.09 3.21 5.07
C ASP A 261 9.01 4.03 5.80
N GLY A 262 9.40 5.02 6.60
CA GLY A 262 8.43 5.88 7.28
C GLY A 262 9.03 7.02 8.10
N PRO A 263 8.17 7.96 8.55
CA PRO A 263 8.60 9.21 9.16
C PRO A 263 9.53 9.04 10.36
N LEU A 264 9.17 8.14 11.28
CA LEU A 264 9.96 7.92 12.50
C LEU A 264 11.27 7.17 12.21
N THR A 265 11.28 6.30 11.20
CA THR A 265 12.51 5.62 10.75
C THR A 265 13.49 6.62 10.17
N ALA A 266 13.02 7.56 9.35
CA ALA A 266 13.82 8.66 8.82
C ALA A 266 14.41 9.56 9.92
N ALA A 267 13.62 9.88 10.95
CA ALA A 267 14.11 10.62 12.10
C ALA A 267 15.19 9.85 12.88
N ARG A 268 15.02 8.52 13.04
CA ARG A 268 16.02 7.66 13.69
C ARG A 268 17.32 7.59 12.89
N MET A 269 17.22 7.44 11.56
CA MET A 269 18.35 7.45 10.65
C MET A 269 19.16 8.76 10.79
N LEU A 270 18.48 9.91 10.78
CA LEU A 270 19.13 11.22 10.99
C LEU A 270 19.88 11.31 12.32
N LEU A 271 19.23 10.93 13.43
CA LEU A 271 19.85 10.97 14.75
C LEU A 271 21.03 9.99 14.86
N TYR A 272 20.92 8.82 14.23
CA TYR A 272 21.98 7.82 14.21
C TYR A 272 23.19 8.33 13.42
N ALA A 273 22.96 8.85 12.21
CA ALA A 273 24.01 9.42 11.36
C ALA A 273 24.77 10.57 12.06
N TYR A 274 24.04 11.44 12.77
CA TYR A 274 24.65 12.47 13.61
C TYR A 274 25.56 11.87 14.69
N LYS A 275 25.07 10.89 15.46
CA LYS A 275 25.85 10.26 16.53
C LYS A 275 27.10 9.60 15.97
N GLU A 276 26.97 8.86 14.87
CA GLU A 276 28.09 8.18 14.22
C GLU A 276 29.17 9.18 13.77
N SER A 277 28.79 10.31 13.17
CA SER A 277 29.74 11.36 12.78
C SER A 277 30.55 11.90 13.97
N LYS A 278 29.92 12.01 15.16
CA LYS A 278 30.60 12.44 16.39
C LYS A 278 31.52 11.37 16.98
N TYR A 279 31.13 10.10 16.92
CA TYR A 279 31.98 9.01 17.38
C TYR A 279 33.22 8.82 16.51
N GLN A 280 33.09 8.99 15.19
CA GLN A 280 34.24 8.98 14.28
C GLN A 280 35.18 10.19 14.49
N SER A 281 34.68 11.30 15.03
CA SER A 281 35.52 12.46 15.39
C SER A 281 36.29 12.32 16.72
N ASN A 282 35.94 11.34 17.55
CA ASN A 282 36.54 11.08 18.87
C ASN A 282 37.32 9.75 18.88
N ASP A 283 38.31 9.62 17.98
CA ASP A 283 39.31 8.54 17.98
C ASP A 283 40.32 8.67 19.16
N SER A 284 39.79 8.82 20.37
CA SER A 284 40.51 8.59 21.62
C SER A 284 39.71 7.63 22.47
N GLU A 285 40.16 6.38 22.43
CA GLU A 285 39.82 5.26 23.32
C GLU A 285 38.35 4.79 23.31
N ILE A 286 38.08 3.77 22.47
CA ILE A 286 36.98 2.83 22.71
C ILE A 286 37.31 2.04 23.99
N ILE A 287 36.95 2.60 25.14
CA ILE A 287 36.75 1.83 26.36
C ILE A 287 35.35 1.23 26.24
N PRO A 288 35.20 -0.11 26.22
CA PRO A 288 33.88 -0.72 26.16
C PRO A 288 33.12 -0.37 27.44
N ASN A 289 32.15 0.54 27.34
CA ASN A 289 31.24 0.84 28.44
C ASN A 289 30.44 -0.43 28.74
N GLU A 290 30.45 -0.90 29.99
CA GLU A 290 29.77 -2.11 30.50
C GLU A 290 28.26 -2.17 30.15
N HIS A 291 27.66 -1.05 29.74
CA HIS A 291 26.29 -0.97 29.29
C HIS A 291 26.06 -1.59 27.89
N ASN A 292 27.03 -1.48 26.97
CA ASN A 292 26.91 -2.00 25.61
C ASN A 292 27.11 -3.51 25.55
N SER A 293 27.97 -4.07 26.40
CA SER A 293 28.16 -5.52 26.52
C SER A 293 26.89 -6.20 27.05
N ASN A 294 26.21 -5.59 28.03
CA ASN A 294 24.95 -6.12 28.55
C ASN A 294 23.83 -6.09 27.50
N LEU A 295 23.71 -5.01 26.70
CA LEU A 295 22.72 -4.94 25.63
C LEU A 295 22.96 -6.00 24.55
N PHE A 296 24.22 -6.23 24.16
CA PHE A 296 24.59 -7.24 23.18
C PHE A 296 24.30 -8.66 23.69
N ILE A 297 24.54 -8.92 24.98
CA ILE A 297 24.22 -10.20 25.62
C ILE A 297 22.70 -10.41 25.65
N THR A 298 21.90 -9.39 26.02
CA THR A 298 20.44 -9.49 26.05
C THR A 298 19.86 -9.74 24.65
N LEU A 299 20.32 -9.01 23.63
CA LEU A 299 19.87 -9.21 22.24
C LEU A 299 20.24 -10.59 21.69
N THR A 300 21.42 -11.09 22.06
CA THR A 300 21.85 -12.45 21.67
C THR A 300 20.99 -13.52 22.35
N GLN A 301 20.65 -13.34 23.62
CA GLN A 301 19.76 -14.26 24.36
C GLN A 301 18.33 -14.25 23.79
N GLU A 302 17.77 -13.08 23.48
CA GLU A 302 16.43 -12.99 22.87
C GLU A 302 16.38 -13.66 21.50
N LYS A 303 17.44 -13.49 20.69
CA LYS A 303 17.56 -14.16 19.40
C LYS A 303 17.57 -15.68 19.56
N GLU A 304 18.37 -16.21 20.48
CA GLU A 304 18.42 -17.65 20.74
C GLU A 304 17.08 -18.21 21.23
N ASP A 305 16.37 -17.50 22.10
CA ASP A 305 15.06 -17.92 22.59
C ASP A 305 13.98 -17.89 21.49
N LEU A 306 14.05 -16.92 20.57
CA LEU A 306 13.20 -16.86 19.38
C LEU A 306 13.49 -18.03 18.44
N GLU A 307 14.76 -18.36 18.19
CA GLU A 307 15.16 -19.50 17.35
C GLU A 307 14.72 -20.84 17.96
N ARG A 308 14.79 -20.99 19.29
CA ARG A 308 14.26 -22.17 20.01
C ARG A 308 12.75 -22.28 19.88
N LYS A 309 12.01 -21.18 20.07
CA LYS A 309 10.54 -21.15 19.88
C LYS A 309 10.13 -21.49 18.46
N LEU A 310 10.83 -20.95 17.47
CA LEU A 310 10.60 -21.25 16.06
C LEU A 310 10.80 -22.75 15.79
N SER A 311 11.90 -23.30 16.30
CA SER A 311 12.24 -24.73 16.17
C SER A 311 11.19 -25.64 16.83
N SER A 312 10.68 -25.29 18.02
CA SER A 312 9.61 -26.06 18.65
C SER A 312 8.29 -26.01 17.87
N MET A 313 7.95 -24.85 17.28
CA MET A 313 6.75 -24.74 16.44
C MET A 313 6.84 -25.60 15.17
N PHE A 314 8.04 -25.72 14.57
CA PHE A 314 8.26 -26.62 13.43
C PHE A 314 8.08 -28.09 13.81
N ILE A 315 8.58 -28.50 14.98
CA ILE A 315 8.40 -29.87 15.48
C ILE A 315 6.92 -30.16 15.75
N ASP A 316 6.21 -29.25 16.40
CA ASP A 316 4.79 -29.40 16.71
C ASP A 316 3.93 -29.48 15.44
N ASN A 317 4.22 -28.65 14.43
CA ASN A 317 3.55 -28.71 13.13
C ASN A 317 3.84 -30.03 12.39
N SER A 318 5.08 -30.55 12.47
CA SER A 318 5.41 -31.85 11.87
C SER A 318 4.62 -33.01 12.51
N ASN A 319 4.44 -32.95 13.83
CA ASN A 319 3.65 -33.92 14.60
C ASN A 319 2.14 -33.81 14.30
N LEU A 320 1.65 -32.60 14.01
CA LEU A 320 0.26 -32.40 13.59
C LEU A 320 0.01 -33.00 12.21
N ILE A 321 0.92 -32.78 11.26
CA ILE A 321 0.84 -33.32 9.89
C ILE A 321 0.88 -34.86 9.92
N SER A 322 1.72 -35.46 10.77
CA SER A 322 1.78 -36.92 10.90
C SER A 322 0.48 -37.52 11.47
N LYS A 323 -0.14 -36.86 12.46
CA LYS A 323 -1.46 -37.25 12.99
C LYS A 323 -2.56 -37.15 11.94
N VAL A 324 -2.61 -36.06 11.17
CA VAL A 324 -3.60 -35.88 10.09
C VAL A 324 -3.45 -36.99 9.03
N LYS A 325 -2.22 -37.30 8.60
CA LYS A 325 -1.97 -38.40 7.65
C LYS A 325 -2.41 -39.77 8.20
N SER A 326 -2.21 -40.02 9.49
CA SER A 326 -2.68 -41.26 10.14
C SER A 326 -4.21 -41.35 10.16
N GLN A 327 -4.91 -40.24 10.45
CA GLN A 327 -6.38 -40.20 10.43
C GLN A 327 -6.94 -40.39 9.02
N GLN A 328 -6.33 -39.78 8.00
CA GLN A 328 -6.71 -39.97 6.60
C GLN A 328 -6.61 -41.44 6.15
N ARG A 329 -5.53 -42.14 6.53
CA ARG A 329 -5.37 -43.57 6.23
C ARG A 329 -6.47 -44.42 6.87
N LEU A 330 -6.84 -44.13 8.12
CA LEU A 330 -7.93 -44.80 8.83
C LEU A 330 -9.28 -44.58 8.14
N MET A 331 -9.58 -43.34 7.72
CA MET A 331 -10.79 -43.03 6.96
C MET A 331 -10.87 -43.79 5.64
N ILE A 332 -9.76 -43.87 4.89
CA ILE A 332 -9.70 -44.60 3.62
C ILE A 332 -10.00 -46.09 3.85
N ILE A 333 -9.40 -46.70 4.87
CA ILE A 333 -9.65 -48.12 5.20
C ILE A 333 -11.12 -48.34 5.55
N LEU A 334 -11.71 -47.49 6.40
CA LEU A 334 -13.13 -47.55 6.75
C LEU A 334 -14.04 -47.44 5.51
N PHE A 335 -13.72 -46.53 4.60
CA PHE A 335 -14.46 -46.36 3.35
C PHE A 335 -14.43 -47.64 2.49
N PHE A 336 -13.27 -48.28 2.34
CA PHE A 336 -13.16 -49.56 1.61
C PHE A 336 -13.94 -50.70 2.29
N VAL A 337 -13.89 -50.78 3.63
CA VAL A 337 -14.68 -51.78 4.38
C VAL A 337 -16.17 -51.57 4.16
N CYS A 338 -16.66 -50.33 4.17
CA CYS A 338 -18.06 -50.01 3.86
C CYS A 338 -18.44 -50.40 2.43
N ILE A 339 -17.59 -50.11 1.43
CA ILE A 339 -17.84 -50.52 0.04
C ILE A 339 -17.94 -52.04 -0.08
N ILE A 340 -17.01 -52.78 0.53
CA ILE A 340 -17.02 -54.25 0.51
C ILE A 340 -18.29 -54.79 1.17
N ALA A 341 -18.70 -54.22 2.31
CA ALA A 341 -19.93 -54.62 3.00
C ALA A 341 -21.18 -54.40 2.13
N VAL A 342 -21.26 -53.27 1.41
CA VAL A 342 -22.35 -52.99 0.46
C VAL A 342 -22.34 -54.01 -0.68
N ILE A 343 -21.19 -54.27 -1.29
CA ILE A 343 -21.07 -55.26 -2.39
C ILE A 343 -21.53 -56.65 -1.93
N ILE A 344 -21.11 -57.10 -0.74
CA ILE A 344 -21.52 -58.40 -0.18
C ILE A 344 -23.04 -58.43 0.05
N SER A 345 -23.64 -57.33 0.50
CA SER A 345 -25.09 -57.24 0.69
C SER A 345 -25.90 -57.29 -0.61
N PHE A 346 -25.30 -56.96 -1.77
CA PHE A 346 -25.94 -57.06 -3.08
C PHE A 346 -25.79 -58.44 -3.74
N ILE A 347 -24.82 -59.25 -3.29
CA ILE A 347 -24.55 -60.58 -3.84
C ILE A 347 -25.36 -61.67 -3.11
N LYS A 348 -25.82 -61.41 -1.89
CA LYS A 348 -26.81 -62.24 -1.18
C LYS A 348 -28.22 -61.86 -1.58
#